data_AF-A0A6M3KJ42-F1
#
_entry.id   AF-A0A6M3KJ42-F1
#
_cell.length_a   1.000
_cell.length_b   1.000
_cell.length_c   1.000
_cell.angle_alpha   90.00
_cell.angle_beta   90.00
_cell.angle_gamma   90.00
#
_symmetry.space_group_name_H-M   'P 1'
#
loop_
_entity.id
_entity.type
_entity.pdbx_description
1 polymer ?
#
loop_
_entity_poly.entity_id
_entity_poly.type
_entity_poly.pdbx_seq_one_letter_code
_entity_poly.pdbx_strand_id
1 'polypeptide(L)' 'MRIKKIKSQYRRDFQAIYKCEHCGDTHEGFGYDDDNFHRNVIPNMKCGGCGKIAADDYRPMGTKYPSHQVV' A
#
# COMPACT_ATOMS: atom_id res chain seq x y z
N MET A 1 -0.70 4.36 -6.55
CA MET A 1 -0.44 4.81 -5.18
C MET A 1 0.79 4.08 -4.61
N ARG A 2 1.56 4.68 -3.68
CA ARG A 2 2.64 3.99 -2.96
C ARG A 2 2.55 4.17 -1.45
N ILE A 3 3.01 3.20 -0.67
CA ILE A 3 3.12 3.37 0.79
C ILE A 3 4.23 4.38 1.08
N LYS A 4 3.87 5.52 1.68
CA LYS A 4 4.82 6.52 2.17
C LYS A 4 5.32 6.18 3.57
N LYS A 5 4.40 5.78 4.45
CA LYS A 5 4.70 5.45 5.85
C LYS A 5 3.60 4.59 6.45
N ILE A 6 3.96 3.52 7.15
CA ILE A 6 3.04 2.74 7.98
C ILE A 6 2.93 3.44 9.35
N LYS A 7 1.72 3.79 9.78
CA LYS A 7 1.44 4.47 11.06
C LYS A 7 1.31 3.47 12.20
N SER A 8 0.57 2.40 11.96
CA SER A 8 0.33 1.34 12.92
C SER A 8 0.16 0.03 12.16
N GLN A 9 0.53 -1.07 12.80
CA GLN A 9 0.29 -2.40 12.27
C GLN A 9 -0.11 -3.29 13.43
N TYR A 10 -1.21 -4.01 13.25
CA TYR A 10 -1.70 -5.01 14.18
C TYR A 10 -1.97 -6.29 13.40
N ARG A 11 -1.17 -7.33 13.66
CA ARG A 11 -1.15 -8.56 12.86
C ARG A 11 -0.87 -8.26 11.38
N ARG A 12 -1.71 -8.76 10.47
CA ARG A 12 -1.60 -8.50 9.02
C ARG A 12 -2.24 -7.17 8.63
N ASP A 13 -3.15 -6.64 9.43
CA ASP A 13 -3.76 -5.34 9.15
C ASP A 13 -2.81 -4.21 9.54
N PHE A 14 -2.65 -3.24 8.65
CA PHE A 14 -1.86 -2.05 8.91
C PHE A 14 -2.58 -0.78 8.45
N GLN A 15 -2.30 0.32 9.11
CA GLN A 15 -2.70 1.64 8.68
C GLN A 15 -1.49 2.33 8.08
N ALA A 16 -1.62 2.80 6.84
CA ALA A 16 -0.55 3.48 6.12
C ALA A 16 -1.03 4.78 5.48
N ILE A 17 -0.07 5.69 5.35
CA ILE A 17 -0.19 6.87 4.50
C ILE A 17 0.26 6.44 3.11
N TYR A 18 -0.67 6.40 2.18
CA TYR A 18 -0.39 6.22 0.76
C TYR A 18 -0.11 7.58 0.13
N LYS A 19 0.87 7.67 -0.75
CA LYS A 19 1.18 8.86 -1.54
C LYS A 19 1.04 8.53 -3.02
N CYS A 20 0.38 9.39 -3.78
CA CYS A 20 0.36 9.33 -5.23
C CYS A 20 1.68 9.87 -5.79
N GLU A 21 2.29 9.14 -6.73
CA GLU A 21 3.52 9.56 -7.38
C GLU A 21 3.28 10.60 -8.49
N HIS A 22 2.05 10.68 -9.02
CA HIS A 22 1.71 11.59 -10.10
C HIS A 22 1.40 13.01 -9.62
N CYS A 23 0.48 13.15 -8.65
CA CYS A 23 0.05 14.46 -8.15
C CYS A 23 0.61 14.80 -6.76
N GLY A 24 1.23 13.85 -6.07
CA GLY A 24 1.75 14.06 -4.72
C GLY A 24 0.72 13.96 -3.59
N ASP A 25 -0.57 13.78 -3.91
CA ASP A 25 -1.64 13.58 -2.93
C ASP A 25 -1.33 12.46 -1.94
N THR A 26 -1.66 12.67 -0.68
CA THR A 26 -1.51 11.66 0.37
C THR A 26 -2.87 11.28 0.93
N HIS A 27 -3.10 9.99 1.07
CA HIS A 27 -4.32 9.44 1.63
C HIS A 27 -3.98 8.46 2.75
N GLU A 28 -4.69 8.55 3.86
CA GLU A 28 -4.58 7.58 4.95
C GLU A 28 -5.58 6.46 4.76
N GLY A 29 -5.12 5.22 4.84
CA GLY A 29 -5.98 4.07 4.66
C GLY A 29 -5.47 2.84 5.40
N PHE A 30 -6.34 1.85 5.48
CA PHE A 30 -5.98 0.53 5.95
C PHE A 30 -5.44 -0.29 4.78
N GLY A 31 -4.61 -1.27 5.10
CA GLY A 31 -4.00 -2.20 4.16
C GLY A 31 -3.76 -3.53 4.85
N TYR A 32 -3.55 -4.55 4.02
CA TYR A 32 -3.29 -5.90 4.49
C TYR A 32 -1.88 -6.32 4.08
N ASP A 33 -1.11 -6.86 5.01
CA ASP A 33 0.31 -7.19 4.84
C ASP A 33 0.50 -8.55 4.17
N ASP A 34 -0.02 -8.68 2.95
CA ASP A 34 0.14 -9.86 2.09
C ASP A 34 0.68 -9.48 0.72
N ASP A 35 1.41 -10.40 0.10
CA ASP A 35 2.08 -10.19 -1.20
C ASP A 35 1.08 -9.75 -2.29
N ASN A 36 -0.11 -10.34 -2.31
CA ASN A 36 -1.17 -9.95 -3.25
C ASN A 36 -1.63 -8.50 -3.03
N PHE A 37 -1.77 -8.05 -1.78
CA PHE A 37 -2.20 -6.69 -1.51
C PHE A 37 -1.13 -5.69 -1.94
N HIS A 38 0.12 -5.95 -1.58
CA HIS A 38 1.24 -5.10 -1.97
C HIS A 38 1.45 -5.06 -3.48
N ARG A 39 1.38 -6.20 -4.19
CA ARG A 39 1.65 -6.25 -5.64
C ARG A 39 0.48 -5.89 -6.54
N ASN A 40 -0.74 -6.23 -6.15
CA ASN A 40 -1.90 -6.04 -7.01
C ASN A 40 -2.79 -4.90 -6.52
N VAL A 41 -3.07 -4.79 -5.22
CA VAL A 41 -4.07 -3.84 -4.71
C VAL A 41 -3.53 -2.41 -4.62
N ILE A 42 -2.36 -2.22 -3.99
CA ILE A 42 -1.77 -0.89 -3.82
C ILE A 42 -1.49 -0.18 -5.15
N PRO A 43 -0.87 -0.83 -6.17
CA PRO A 43 -0.65 -0.15 -7.43
C PRO A 43 -1.96 0.15 -8.16
N ASN A 44 -2.96 -0.73 -8.10
CA ASN A 44 -4.28 -0.52 -8.72
C ASN A 44 -5.20 0.45 -7.96
N MET A 45 -4.84 0.91 -6.76
CA MET A 45 -5.60 1.95 -6.07
C MET A 45 -5.62 3.26 -6.86
N LYS A 46 -6.83 3.72 -7.20
CA LYS A 46 -7.07 5.00 -7.86
C LYS A 46 -6.87 6.14 -6.85
N CYS A 47 -6.08 7.14 -7.24
CA CYS A 47 -5.94 8.37 -6.46
C CYS A 47 -7.23 9.20 -6.53
N GLY A 48 -7.74 9.67 -5.39
CA GLY A 48 -8.94 10.52 -5.35
C GLY A 48 -8.76 11.90 -6.00
N GLY A 49 -7.54 12.45 -6.00
CA GLY A 49 -7.26 13.77 -6.57
C GLY A 49 -7.09 13.76 -8.10
N CYS A 50 -6.33 12.80 -8.65
CA CYS A 50 -6.04 12.75 -10.09
C CYS A 50 -6.66 11.56 -10.84
N GLY A 51 -7.31 10.62 -10.15
CA GLY A 51 -7.89 9.40 -10.74
C GLY A 51 -6.86 8.38 -11.25
N LYS A 52 -5.57 8.69 -11.21
CA LYS A 52 -4.48 7.82 -11.70
C LYS A 52 -4.12 6.75 -10.67
N ILE A 53 -3.66 5.61 -11.17
CA ILE A 53 -3.12 4.49 -10.40
C ILE A 53 -1.59 4.61 -10.27
N ALA A 54 -0.90 3.71 -9.56
CA ALA A 54 0.58 3.73 -9.57
C ALA A 54 1.11 3.42 -10.98
N ALA A 55 2.31 3.94 -11.28
CA ALA A 55 3.05 3.50 -12.45
C ALA A 55 3.55 2.05 -12.27
N ASP A 56 3.83 1.38 -13.40
CA ASP A 56 4.30 -0.01 -13.46
C ASP A 56 5.61 -0.26 -12.69
N ASP A 57 6.39 0.80 -12.42
CA ASP A 57 7.62 0.76 -11.61
C ASP A 57 7.37 0.63 -10.09
N TYR A 58 6.13 0.35 -9.67
CA TYR A 58 5.79 0.19 -8.26
C TYR A 58 6.57 -0.99 -7.65
N ARG A 59 7.56 -0.67 -6.81
CA ARG A 59 8.29 -1.67 -6.02
C ARG A 59 7.48 -2.01 -4.77
N PRO A 60 6.90 -3.23 -4.67
CA PRO A 60 6.23 -3.66 -3.45
C PRO A 60 7.26 -3.70 -2.32
N MET A 61 6.90 -3.12 -1.17
CA MET A 61 7.63 -3.42 0.06
C MET A 61 7.36 -4.87 0.43
N GLY A 62 8.39 -5.60 0.87
CA GLY A 62 8.21 -6.96 1.37
C GLY A 62 7.26 -6.97 2.57
N THR A 63 6.50 -8.05 2.72
CA THR A 63 5.64 -8.25 3.88
C THR A 63 6.50 -8.39 5.14
N LYS A 64 6.02 -7.88 6.27
CA LYS A 64 6.68 -8.02 7.56
C LYS A 64 6.60 -9.46 8.07
N TYR A 65 5.49 -10.14 7.80
CA TYR A 65 5.32 -11.54 8.15
C TYR A 65 5.46 -12.42 6.90
N PRO A 66 6.15 -13.57 7.00
CA PRO A 66 6.12 -14.58 5.96
C PRO A 66 4.71 -15.16 5.82
N SER A 67 4.33 -15.53 4.60
CA SER A 67 2.98 -15.99 4.23
C SER A 67 2.44 -17.12 5.12
N HIS A 68 3.33 -17.99 5.62
CA HIS A 68 3.00 -19.15 6.47
C HIS A 68 2.81 -18.84 7.96
N GLN A 69 3.03 -17.59 8.39
CA GLN A 69 2.94 -17.21 9.80
C GLN A 69 1.52 -16.79 10.19
N VAL A 70 0.99 -17.45 11.23
CA VAL A 70 -0.29 -17.07 11.88
C VAL A 70 0.02 -16.04 12.96
N VAL A 71 -0.64 -14.89 12.91
CA VAL A 71 -0.45 -13.71 13.80
C VAL A 71 -1.75 -13.26 14.43
#